data_AF-A0A2N3XW23-F1
#
_entry.id   AF-A0A2N3XW23-F1
#
_cell.length_a   1.000
_cell.length_b   1.000
_cell.length_c   1.000
_cell.angle_alpha   90.00
_cell.angle_beta   90.00
_cell.angle_gamma   90.00
#
_symmetry.space_group_name_H-M   'P 1'
#
loop_
_entity.id
_entity.type
_entity.pdbx_description
1 polymer ?
#
loop_
_entity_poly.entity_id
_entity_poly.type
_entity_poly.pdbx_seq_one_letter_code
_entity_poly.pdbx_strand_id
1 'polypeptide(L)'
;MVTRHPEVPDDADRDHSLLITEAQQRELLAFLTTTEFELREVTLQVLSETPIGRDVAEQHLAELTELTRQACDVIANAVTVEERIAHLDFAAGDLG
;
A
#
# COMPACT_ATOMS: atom_id res chain seq x y z
N MET A 1 -23.46 -18.57 -3.06
CA MET A 1 -22.73 -17.30 -3.33
C MET A 1 -22.09 -16.88 -2.02
N VAL A 2 -20.77 -17.03 -1.91
CA VAL A 2 -20.05 -16.59 -0.71
C VAL A 2 -19.89 -15.08 -0.83
N THR A 3 -20.62 -14.32 -0.01
CA THR A 3 -20.41 -12.88 0.13
C THR A 3 -19.04 -12.67 0.77
N ARG A 4 -18.03 -12.35 -0.05
CA ARG A 4 -16.69 -11.98 0.42
C ARG A 4 -16.75 -10.69 1.23
N HIS A 5 -15.88 -10.59 2.23
CA HIS A 5 -15.76 -9.41 3.08
C HIS A 5 -15.22 -8.24 2.22
N PRO A 6 -15.74 -7.01 2.35
CA PRO A 6 -15.37 -5.87 1.49
C PRO A 6 -13.89 -5.46 1.60
N GLU A 7 -13.17 -5.94 2.62
CA GLU A 7 -11.74 -5.71 2.80
C GLU A 7 -10.86 -6.73 2.06
N VAL A 8 -11.45 -7.78 1.48
CA VAL A 8 -10.72 -8.79 0.69
C VAL A 8 -10.86 -8.41 -0.78
N PRO A 9 -9.76 -8.05 -1.48
CA PRO A 9 -9.79 -7.75 -2.91
C PRO A 9 -10.34 -8.94 -3.70
N ASP A 10 -11.02 -8.65 -4.81
CA ASP A 10 -11.40 -9.73 -5.73
C ASP A 10 -10.15 -10.34 -6.35
N ASP A 11 -10.15 -11.67 -6.50
CA ASP A 11 -9.01 -12.46 -6.98
C ASP A 11 -8.49 -12.00 -8.36
N ALA A 12 -9.38 -11.42 -9.18
CA ALA A 12 -9.04 -10.84 -10.48
C ALA A 12 -8.24 -9.52 -10.39
N ASP A 13 -8.33 -8.82 -9.26
CA ASP A 13 -7.67 -7.54 -9.00
C ASP A 13 -6.35 -7.71 -8.23
N ARG A 14 -5.98 -8.96 -7.92
CA ARG A 14 -4.77 -9.29 -7.17
C ARG A 14 -3.54 -9.32 -8.05
N ASP A 15 -2.48 -8.66 -7.59
CA ASP A 15 -1.22 -8.60 -8.33
C ASP A 15 -0.31 -9.76 -7.94
N HIS A 16 -0.12 -10.71 -8.87
CA HIS A 16 0.76 -11.87 -8.70
C HIS A 16 2.20 -11.62 -9.19
N SER A 17 2.49 -10.43 -9.74
CA SER A 17 3.81 -10.09 -10.29
C SER A 17 4.85 -9.82 -9.20
N LEU A 18 4.40 -9.38 -8.03
CA LEU A 18 5.24 -9.05 -6.90
C LEU A 18 5.36 -10.26 -5.96
N LEU A 19 6.59 -10.76 -5.76
CA LEU A 19 6.90 -11.83 -4.80
C LEU A 19 7.42 -11.22 -3.50
N ILE A 20 6.50 -10.91 -2.57
CA ILE A 20 6.83 -10.40 -1.23
C ILE A 20 6.18 -11.26 -0.15
N THR A 21 6.78 -11.31 1.03
CA THR A 21 6.16 -11.94 2.20
C THR A 21 5.13 -11.00 2.84
N GLU A 22 4.21 -11.52 3.64
CA GLU A 22 3.30 -10.71 4.48
C GLU A 22 4.08 -9.76 5.40
N ALA A 23 5.21 -10.22 5.96
CA ALA A 23 6.07 -9.38 6.79
C ALA A 23 6.64 -8.19 6.00
N GLN A 24 7.13 -8.44 4.78
CA GLN A 24 7.63 -7.40 3.88
C GLN A 24 6.52 -6.44 3.44
N GLN A 25 5.33 -6.96 3.13
CA GLN A 25 4.16 -6.14 2.80
C GLN A 25 3.85 -5.16 3.93
N ARG A 26 3.81 -5.65 5.18
CA ARG A 26 3.58 -4.82 6.37
C ARG A 26 4.67 -3.77 6.56
N GLU A 27 5.93 -4.16 6.39
CA GLU A 27 7.08 -3.24 6.51
C GLU A 27 7.03 -2.13 5.46
N LEU A 28 6.73 -2.46 4.20
CA LEU A 28 6.63 -1.48 3.12
C LEU A 28 5.48 -0.49 3.33
N LEU A 29 4.31 -0.96 3.76
CA LEU A 29 3.18 -0.09 4.07
C LEU A 29 3.50 0.86 5.25
N ALA A 30 4.13 0.33 6.30
CA ALA A 30 4.57 1.14 7.44
C ALA A 30 5.64 2.17 7.04
N PHE A 31 6.59 1.76 6.19
CA PHE A 31 7.63 2.65 5.68
C PHE A 31 7.05 3.81 4.87
N LEU A 32 6.15 3.53 3.94
CA LEU A 32 5.53 4.53 3.08
C LEU A 32 4.72 5.56 3.87
N THR A 33 3.86 5.08 4.78
CA THR A 33 3.02 5.96 5.62
C THR A 33 3.84 6.79 6.59
N THR A 34 4.90 6.22 7.18
CA THR A 34 5.81 6.95 8.07
C THR A 34 6.60 8.01 7.30
N THR A 35 7.12 7.66 6.13
CA THR A 35 7.88 8.58 5.28
C THR A 35 7.01 9.74 4.80
N GLU A 36 5.77 9.48 4.40
CA GLU A 36 4.81 10.54 4.04
C GLU A 36 4.58 11.50 5.21
N PHE A 37 4.37 10.97 6.41
CA PHE A 37 4.19 11.77 7.61
C PHE A 37 5.41 12.65 7.91
N GLU A 38 6.61 12.08 7.90
CA GLU A 38 7.86 12.82 8.15
C GLU A 38 8.11 13.91 7.09
N LEU A 39 7.91 13.60 5.81
CA LEU A 39 8.00 14.58 4.73
C LEU A 39 7.01 15.72 4.94
N ARG A 40 5.78 15.41 5.35
CA ARG A 40 4.75 16.42 5.64
C ARG A 40 5.18 17.38 6.74
N GLU A 41 5.70 16.87 7.84
CA GLU A 41 6.17 17.71 8.94
C GLU A 41 7.31 18.62 8.50
N VAL A 42 8.32 18.07 7.82
CA VAL A 42 9.49 18.83 7.36
C VAL A 42 9.09 19.90 6.33
N THR A 43 8.26 19.56 5.35
CA THR A 43 7.83 20.50 4.30
C THR A 43 7.03 21.65 4.89
N LEU A 44 6.10 21.38 5.82
CA LEU A 44 5.35 22.44 6.49
C LEU A 44 6.27 23.28 7.39
N GLN A 45 7.23 22.68 8.08
CA GLN A 45 8.18 23.42 8.91
C GLN A 45 9.04 24.39 8.08
N VAL A 46 9.50 23.97 6.89
CA VAL A 46 10.40 24.78 6.05
C VAL A 46 9.68 25.89 5.28
N LEU A 47 8.43 25.64 4.84
CA LEU A 47 7.75 26.54 3.91
C LEU A 47 6.63 27.38 4.53
N SER A 48 6.22 27.12 5.78
CA SER A 48 5.07 27.80 6.41
C SER A 48 5.32 29.23 6.88
N GLU A 49 6.54 29.76 6.74
CA GLU A 49 6.89 31.12 7.20
C GLU A 49 6.13 32.23 6.46
N THR A 50 5.58 31.93 5.28
CA THR A 50 4.74 32.86 4.51
C THR A 50 3.49 32.16 3.99
N PRO A 51 2.38 32.90 3.75
CA PRO A 51 1.18 32.33 3.14
C PRO A 51 1.43 31.68 1.79
N ILE A 52 2.27 32.30 0.94
CA ILE A 52 2.63 31.74 -0.38
C ILE A 52 3.42 30.44 -0.24
N GLY A 53 4.39 30.40 0.70
CA GLY A 53 5.15 29.17 0.96
C GLY A 53 4.26 28.05 1.49
N ARG A 54 3.27 28.38 2.32
CA ARG A 54 2.27 27.42 2.81
C ARG A 54 1.41 26.85 1.68
N ASP A 55 0.91 27.69 0.78
CA ASP A 55 0.10 27.22 -0.35
C ASP A 55 0.89 26.28 -1.27
N VAL A 56 2.16 26.60 -1.54
CA VAL A 56 3.07 25.75 -2.32
C VAL A 56 3.36 24.42 -1.60
N ALA A 57 3.56 24.47 -0.27
CA ALA A 57 3.75 23.28 0.54
C ALA A 57 2.53 22.35 0.49
N GLU A 58 1.34 22.92 0.66
CA GLU A 58 0.08 22.15 0.65
C GLU A 58 -0.17 21.51 -0.72
N GLN A 59 0.14 22.20 -1.83
CA GLN A 59 0.04 21.63 -3.18
C GLN A 59 0.99 20.44 -3.37
N HIS A 60 2.27 20.58 -3.03
CA HIS A 60 3.23 19.49 -3.19
C HIS A 60 2.92 18.30 -2.28
N LEU A 61 2.44 18.55 -1.06
CA LEU A 61 2.04 17.49 -0.16
C LEU A 61 0.81 16.74 -0.66
N ALA A 62 -0.13 17.40 -1.34
CA ALA A 62 -1.27 16.72 -1.95
C ALA A 62 -0.84 15.74 -3.06
N GLU A 63 0.11 16.14 -3.91
CA GLU A 63 0.67 15.26 -4.95
C GLU A 63 1.40 14.06 -4.33
N LEU A 64 2.18 14.28 -3.27
CA LEU A 64 2.88 13.23 -2.53
C LEU A 64 1.92 12.26 -1.85
N THR A 65 0.87 12.76 -1.18
CA THR A 65 -0.17 11.93 -0.55
C THR A 65 -0.85 11.04 -1.58
N GLU A 66 -1.17 11.57 -2.76
CA GLU A 66 -1.80 10.77 -3.82
C GLU A 66 -0.87 9.67 -4.35
N LEU A 67 0.42 9.96 -4.53
CA LEU A 67 1.41 8.95 -4.92
C LEU A 67 1.59 7.87 -3.85
N THR A 68 1.69 8.25 -2.58
CA THR A 68 1.79 7.31 -1.47
C THR A 68 0.56 6.42 -1.40
N ARG A 69 -0.64 6.99 -1.56
CA ARG A 69 -1.90 6.24 -1.61
C ARG A 69 -1.87 5.18 -2.71
N GLN A 70 -1.49 5.56 -3.93
CA GLN A 70 -1.39 4.61 -5.06
C GLN A 70 -0.37 3.50 -4.79
N ALA A 71 0.79 3.82 -4.21
CA ALA A 71 1.80 2.83 -3.86
C ALA A 71 1.29 1.85 -2.78
N CYS A 72 0.62 2.37 -1.74
CA CYS A 72 -0.02 1.56 -0.71
C CYS A 72 -1.09 0.63 -1.28
N ASP A 73 -1.92 1.11 -2.21
CA ASP A 73 -2.94 0.29 -2.88
C ASP A 73 -2.29 -0.88 -3.65
N VAL A 74 -1.20 -0.62 -4.40
CA VAL A 74 -0.47 -1.68 -5.13
C VAL A 74 0.10 -2.71 -4.15
N ILE A 75 0.75 -2.27 -3.08
CA ILE A 75 1.38 -3.16 -2.10
C ILE A 75 0.32 -3.98 -1.35
N ALA A 76 -0.80 -3.36 -0.95
CA ALA A 76 -1.88 -4.05 -0.24
C ALA A 76 -2.55 -5.13 -1.10
N ASN A 77 -2.62 -4.93 -2.43
CA ASN A 77 -3.21 -5.89 -3.37
C ASN A 77 -2.22 -6.97 -3.86
N ALA A 78 -0.93 -6.83 -3.59
CA ALA A 78 0.08 -7.81 -3.96
C ALA A 78 -0.17 -9.17 -3.27
N VAL A 79 -0.10 -10.25 -4.04
CA VAL A 79 -0.21 -11.62 -3.52
C VAL A 79 1.06 -12.00 -2.79
N THR A 80 0.92 -12.33 -1.51
CA THR A 80 2.05 -12.71 -0.69
C THR A 80 2.47 -14.15 -0.95
N VAL A 81 3.72 -14.47 -0.61
CA VAL A 81 4.23 -15.85 -0.70
C VAL A 81 3.38 -16.80 0.14
N GLU A 82 3.02 -16.36 1.34
CA GLU A 82 2.22 -17.13 2.30
C GLU A 82 0.85 -17.49 1.74
N GLU A 83 0.15 -16.53 1.15
CA GLU A 83 -1.15 -16.77 0.52
C GLU A 83 -1.05 -17.73 -0.66
N ARG A 84 0.00 -17.58 -1.47
CA ARG A 84 0.25 -18.46 -2.61
C ARG A 84 0.58 -19.89 -2.18
N ILE A 85 1.31 -20.08 -1.08
CA ILE A 85 1.55 -21.41 -0.48
C ILE A 85 0.24 -22.00 0.02
N ALA A 86 -0.56 -21.22 0.77
CA ALA A 86 -1.85 -21.69 1.29
C ALA A 86 -2.76 -22.19 0.16
N HIS A 87 -2.85 -21.48 -0.97
CA HIS A 87 -3.63 -21.93 -2.12
C HIS A 87 -3.08 -23.20 -2.81
N LEU A 88 -1.76 -23.40 -2.81
CA LEU A 88 -1.14 -24.63 -3.33
C LEU A 88 -1.40 -25.84 -2.42
N ASP A 89 -1.41 -25.65 -1.11
CA ASP A 89 -1.70 -26.71 -0.14
C ASP A 89 -3.15 -27.22 -0.24
N PHE A 90 -4.09 -26.37 -0.66
CA PHE A 90 -5.48 -26.79 -0.95
C PHE A 90 -5.62 -27.54 -2.28
N ALA A 91 -4.83 -27.21 -3.32
CA ALA A 91 -4.89 -27.89 -4.61
C ALA A 91 -4.29 -29.31 -4.59
N ALA A 92 -3.39 -29.59 -3.65
CA ALA A 92 -2.76 -30.90 -3.49
C ALA A 92 -3.73 -32.00 -3.00
N GLY A 93 -4.95 -31.65 -2.57
CA GLY A 93 -5.98 -32.58 -2.10
C GLY A 93 -7.00 -33.04 -3.16
N ASP A 94 -6.95 -32.50 -4.38
CA ASP A 94 -7.91 -32.77 -5.46
C ASP A 94 -7.28 -33.52 -6.66
N LEU A 95 -6.18 -34.24 -6.39
CA LEU A 95 -5.58 -35.21 -7.30
C LEU A 95 -5.99 -36.62 -6.87
N GLY A 96 -7.12 -37.09 -7.44
CA GLY A 96 -7.43 -38.49 -7.77
C GLY A 96 -7.21 -39.58 -6.72
#